data_AF-A0A1V4RZ17-F1
#
_entry.id   AF-A0A1V4RZ17-F1
#
_cell.length_a   1.000
_cell.length_b   1.000
_cell.length_c   1.000
_cell.angle_alpha   90.00
_cell.angle_beta   90.00
_cell.angle_gamma   90.00
#
_symmetry.space_group_name_H-M   'P 1'
#
loop_
_entity.id
_entity.type
_entity.pdbx_description
1 polymer ?
#
loop_
_entity_poly.entity_id
_entity_poly.type
_entity_poly.pdbx_seq_one_letter_code
_entity_poly.pdbx_strand_id
1 'polypeptide(L)'
;MNQINKIEEIIKGLEKLPTLPGIAMKILELVRSEDTNLKEIADVFSTDPPLSAKVLKLINSPFYGVRTQVTSVPHAVNLLGLNTVKNLALSFSLLRDYPKVNKEDFDYTSFWKQSLIGAVSCKLIAEKVIPSFAEDAFFLGLIHNIGILALIRCMPQQYSLVLKEKDRTLCSYHEAENQILGFNHMEIGGSLIRTWGLPETFSTPVLYHHNPEELKTKDSKIELLTKVLSLSSLFIDLDTFADKKLYLAMLESYVKEYDFTGKFQTDEIIRQIHKQTTQIFPLFDIKIEEEKAYLEMIDAAREELINLSTDFMHKLLEQKRLIESLREETIRDALTNLFNYQRFQESLEKEVYRAKRYNFQLSVILADIDYFKAVNDTYGHLAGDYSLKKIAECLKDSLRGSDSAARYGGEEFAFILPETDPDGAFIVAERLRKDIDSMRIDYEGKNISITMSFGIASFDPANDTSKTDLIKKADHALYQAKKAGRNKCRLFDTGLKK
;
A
#
# COMPACT_ATOMS: atom_id res chain seq x y z
N MET A 1 -19.46 35.02 6.55
CA MET A 1 -18.93 35.50 5.26
C MET A 1 -17.97 34.42 4.77
N ASN A 2 -18.23 33.82 3.59
CA ASN A 2 -17.43 32.69 3.12
C ASN A 2 -15.97 33.14 2.91
N GLN A 3 -14.98 32.28 3.19
CA GLN A 3 -13.54 32.61 3.07
C GLN A 3 -13.19 33.14 1.67
N ILE A 4 -13.85 32.61 0.64
CA ILE A 4 -13.81 33.06 -0.76
C ILE A 4 -14.20 34.55 -0.92
N ASN A 5 -15.27 35.00 -0.25
CA ASN A 5 -15.74 36.39 -0.36
C ASN A 5 -14.75 37.39 0.28
N LYS A 6 -14.03 36.95 1.32
CA LYS A 6 -13.01 37.76 1.99
C LYS A 6 -11.77 37.92 1.10
N ILE A 7 -11.38 36.87 0.39
CA ILE A 7 -10.26 36.89 -0.57
C ILE A 7 -10.61 37.75 -1.78
N GLU A 8 -11.83 37.65 -2.32
CA GLU A 8 -12.28 38.52 -3.41
C GLU A 8 -12.30 40.01 -3.03
N GLU A 9 -12.63 40.35 -1.78
CA GLU A 9 -12.51 41.72 -1.27
C GLU A 9 -11.06 42.18 -1.13
N ILE A 10 -10.16 41.33 -0.63
CA ILE A 10 -8.72 41.60 -0.57
C ILE A 10 -8.18 41.84 -1.98
N ILE A 11 -8.56 41.00 -2.94
CA ILE A 11 -8.18 41.11 -4.35
C ILE A 11 -8.70 42.40 -4.98
N LYS A 12 -9.95 42.81 -4.71
CA LYS A 12 -10.47 44.11 -5.15
C LYS A 12 -9.70 45.29 -4.56
N GLY A 13 -9.14 45.12 -3.36
CA GLY A 13 -8.25 46.10 -2.71
C GLY A 13 -6.81 46.11 -3.25
N LEU A 14 -6.37 45.06 -3.96
CA LEU A 14 -5.10 45.06 -4.67
C LEU A 14 -5.26 45.87 -5.97
N GLU A 15 -4.94 47.16 -5.93
CA GLU A 15 -5.23 48.13 -7.00
C GLU A 15 -4.72 47.72 -8.41
N LYS A 16 -3.85 46.72 -8.56
CA LYS A 16 -3.27 46.29 -9.86
C LYS A 16 -2.88 44.80 -9.91
N LEU A 17 -3.84 43.88 -9.95
CA LEU A 17 -3.53 42.51 -10.36
C LEU A 17 -2.94 42.47 -11.78
N PRO A 18 -2.00 41.56 -12.08
CA PRO A 18 -1.44 41.42 -13.42
C PRO A 18 -2.52 41.07 -14.45
N THR A 19 -2.57 41.80 -15.56
CA THR A 19 -3.38 41.43 -16.73
C THR A 19 -2.56 40.59 -17.69
N LEU A 20 -3.20 39.69 -18.43
CA LEU A 20 -2.54 39.00 -19.53
C LEU A 20 -2.06 39.99 -20.61
N PRO A 21 -0.92 39.73 -21.25
CA PRO A 21 -0.50 40.50 -22.42
C PRO A 21 -1.57 40.48 -23.50
N GLY A 22 -1.71 41.57 -24.26
CA GLY A 22 -2.79 41.72 -25.25
C GLY A 22 -2.85 40.59 -26.28
N ILE A 23 -1.70 40.00 -26.64
CA ILE A 23 -1.64 38.83 -27.52
C ILE A 23 -2.21 37.56 -26.86
N ALA A 24 -1.97 37.35 -25.56
CA ALA A 24 -2.53 36.22 -24.81
C ALA A 24 -4.05 36.35 -24.64
N MET A 25 -4.55 37.57 -24.38
CA MET A 25 -5.99 37.83 -24.34
C MET A 25 -6.68 37.50 -25.67
N LYS A 26 -6.11 37.96 -26.80
CA LYS A 26 -6.62 37.63 -28.14
C LYS A 26 -6.63 36.12 -28.41
N ILE A 27 -5.58 35.40 -27.98
CA ILE A 27 -5.50 33.94 -28.11
C ILE A 27 -6.61 33.26 -27.29
N LEU A 28 -6.88 33.73 -26.07
CA LEU A 28 -7.97 33.20 -25.23
C LEU A 28 -9.35 33.51 -25.80
N GLU A 29 -9.57 34.73 -26.30
CA GLU A 29 -10.84 35.13 -26.93
C GLU A 29 -11.15 34.26 -28.16
N LEU A 30 -10.15 34.04 -29.02
CA LEU A 30 -10.32 33.19 -30.19
C LEU A 30 -10.74 31.78 -29.82
N VAL A 31 -10.16 31.17 -28.79
CA VAL A 31 -10.46 29.77 -28.45
C VAL A 31 -11.78 29.61 -27.69
N ARG A 32 -12.38 30.72 -27.23
CA ARG A 32 -13.73 30.71 -26.67
C ARG A 32 -14.82 30.75 -27.75
N SER A 33 -14.49 31.08 -29.00
CA SER A 33 -15.46 31.00 -30.10
C SER A 33 -15.58 29.55 -30.59
N GLU A 34 -16.80 29.02 -30.70
CA GLU A 34 -17.02 27.64 -31.19
C GLU A 34 -16.68 27.49 -32.69
N ASP A 35 -16.53 28.61 -33.42
CA ASP A 35 -16.32 28.69 -34.86
C ASP A 35 -14.90 29.15 -35.28
N THR A 36 -13.89 29.05 -34.40
CA THR A 36 -12.54 29.55 -34.73
C THR A 36 -11.96 28.85 -35.96
N ASN A 37 -11.65 29.62 -37.01
CA ASN A 37 -10.96 29.08 -38.19
C ASN A 37 -9.43 29.13 -38.01
N LEU A 38 -8.71 28.14 -38.52
CA LEU A 38 -7.24 28.08 -38.58
C LEU A 38 -6.59 29.38 -39.07
N LYS A 39 -7.27 30.10 -39.96
CA LYS A 39 -6.81 31.40 -40.49
C LYS A 39 -6.77 32.49 -39.40
N GLU A 40 -7.78 32.57 -38.55
CA GLU A 40 -7.86 33.59 -37.48
C GLU A 40 -6.78 33.38 -36.42
N ILE A 41 -6.47 32.11 -36.12
CA ILE A 41 -5.36 31.74 -35.24
C ILE A 41 -4.03 32.15 -35.89
N ALA A 42 -3.84 31.84 -37.18
CA ALA A 42 -2.63 32.23 -37.90
C ALA A 42 -2.45 33.76 -37.93
N ASP A 43 -3.55 34.51 -38.08
CA ASP A 43 -3.55 35.96 -38.12
C ASP A 43 -3.12 36.55 -36.76
N VAL A 44 -3.63 36.04 -35.64
CA VAL A 44 -3.19 36.46 -34.31
C VAL A 44 -1.71 36.19 -34.08
N PHE A 45 -1.23 34.99 -34.40
CA PHE A 45 0.18 34.65 -34.26
C PHE A 45 1.11 35.46 -35.18
N SER A 46 0.63 35.82 -36.37
CA SER A 46 1.37 36.69 -37.30
C SER A 46 1.57 38.10 -36.76
N THR A 47 0.76 38.55 -35.81
CA THR A 47 0.95 39.86 -35.15
C THR A 47 2.14 39.90 -34.18
N ASP A 48 2.70 38.74 -33.79
CA ASP A 48 3.90 38.64 -32.96
C ASP A 48 4.88 37.59 -33.53
N PRO A 49 5.71 37.98 -34.54
CA PRO A 49 6.67 37.06 -35.16
C PRO A 49 7.67 36.42 -34.18
N PRO A 50 8.20 37.14 -33.15
CA PRO A 50 9.00 36.50 -32.10
C PRO A 50 8.28 35.38 -31.34
N LEU A 51 7.01 35.58 -30.97
CA LEU A 51 6.20 34.55 -30.32
C LEU A 51 6.01 33.33 -31.22
N SER A 52 5.63 33.57 -32.49
CA SER A 52 5.49 32.50 -33.50
C SER A 52 6.78 31.70 -33.67
N ALA A 53 7.94 32.38 -33.74
CA ALA A 53 9.23 31.73 -33.86
C ALA A 53 9.55 30.85 -32.64
N LYS A 54 9.27 31.31 -31.42
CA LYS A 54 9.47 30.51 -30.19
C LYS A 54 8.57 29.26 -30.16
N VAL A 55 7.29 29.41 -30.50
CA VAL A 55 6.34 28.29 -30.59
C VAL A 55 6.81 27.26 -31.62
N LEU A 56 7.17 27.68 -32.84
CA LEU A 56 7.66 26.77 -33.87
C LEU A 56 8.99 26.11 -33.50
N LYS A 57 9.90 26.84 -32.84
CA LYS A 57 11.17 26.29 -32.37
C LYS A 57 10.98 25.21 -31.31
N LEU A 58 10.02 25.39 -30.40
CA LEU A 58 9.67 24.38 -29.40
C LEU A 58 9.02 23.15 -30.05
N ILE A 59 8.08 23.35 -30.98
CA ILE A 59 7.43 22.24 -31.71
C ILE A 59 8.43 21.40 -32.50
N ASN A 60 9.42 22.03 -33.13
CA ASN A 60 10.46 21.32 -33.87
C ASN A 60 11.56 20.72 -32.97
N SER A 61 11.52 20.95 -31.65
CA SER A 61 12.50 20.37 -30.75
C SER A 61 12.21 18.88 -30.48
N PRO A 62 13.20 18.10 -30.02
CA PRO A 62 12.98 16.69 -29.69
C PRO A 62 11.90 16.45 -28.63
N PHE A 63 11.53 17.49 -27.86
CA PHE A 63 10.44 17.48 -26.89
C PHE A 63 9.08 17.04 -27.47
N TYR A 64 8.76 17.47 -28.69
CA TYR A 64 7.50 17.08 -29.37
C TYR A 64 7.66 15.88 -30.31
N GLY A 65 8.90 15.43 -30.57
CA GLY A 65 9.17 14.22 -31.35
C GLY A 65 8.62 14.25 -32.79
N VAL A 66 8.31 15.44 -33.33
CA VAL A 66 7.76 15.58 -34.69
C VAL A 66 8.81 15.16 -35.72
N ARG A 67 8.42 14.28 -36.65
CA ARG A 67 9.32 13.77 -37.69
C ARG A 67 9.50 14.73 -38.88
N THR A 68 8.56 15.66 -39.04
CA THR A 68 8.52 16.63 -40.14
C THR A 68 8.75 18.03 -39.60
N GLN A 69 9.53 18.82 -40.34
CA GLN A 69 9.76 20.21 -39.97
C GLN A 69 8.48 21.03 -40.09
N VAL A 70 8.05 21.62 -38.97
CA VAL A 70 6.88 22.48 -38.88
C VAL A 70 7.31 23.92 -39.13
N THR A 71 6.92 24.48 -40.28
CA THR A 71 7.39 25.79 -40.76
C THR A 71 6.38 26.93 -40.54
N SER A 72 5.14 26.62 -40.13
CA SER A 72 4.10 27.64 -39.92
C SER A 72 3.13 27.25 -38.81
N VAL A 73 2.45 28.24 -38.22
CA VAL A 73 1.46 28.03 -37.16
C VAL A 73 0.25 27.22 -37.66
N PRO A 74 -0.31 27.44 -38.86
CA PRO A 74 -1.33 26.54 -39.41
C PRO A 74 -0.87 25.09 -39.53
N HIS A 75 0.37 24.85 -39.95
CA HIS A 75 0.94 23.51 -40.01
C HIS A 75 1.05 22.90 -38.60
N ALA A 76 1.49 23.68 -37.62
CA ALA A 76 1.52 23.26 -36.21
C ALA A 76 0.13 22.87 -35.68
N VAL A 77 -0.90 23.69 -35.95
CA VAL A 77 -2.27 23.42 -35.50
C VAL A 77 -2.83 22.16 -36.16
N ASN A 78 -2.56 21.95 -37.44
CA ASN A 78 -2.99 20.71 -38.13
C ASN A 78 -2.31 19.46 -37.58
N LEU A 79 -1.05 19.56 -37.14
CA LEU A 79 -0.27 18.41 -36.66
C LEU A 79 -0.53 18.09 -35.19
N LEU A 80 -0.56 19.12 -34.33
CA LEU A 80 -0.61 18.97 -32.87
C LEU A 80 -1.95 19.37 -32.26
N GLY A 81 -2.85 19.96 -33.04
CA GLY A 81 -4.12 20.48 -32.57
C GLY A 81 -4.05 21.92 -32.06
N LEU A 82 -5.21 22.58 -32.04
CA LEU A 82 -5.36 23.98 -31.66
C LEU A 82 -4.98 24.23 -30.20
N ASN A 83 -5.45 23.38 -29.28
CA ASN A 83 -5.20 23.56 -27.84
C ASN A 83 -3.71 23.53 -27.50
N THR A 84 -2.95 22.65 -28.14
CA THR A 84 -1.49 22.56 -28.00
C THR A 84 -0.82 23.88 -28.38
N VAL A 85 -1.09 24.36 -29.60
CA VAL A 85 -0.47 25.59 -30.12
C VAL A 85 -0.88 26.82 -29.29
N LYS A 86 -2.14 26.89 -28.87
CA LYS A 86 -2.66 27.90 -27.96
C LYS A 86 -1.91 27.92 -26.63
N ASN A 87 -1.81 26.78 -25.95
CA ASN A 87 -1.18 26.67 -24.64
C ASN A 87 0.31 27.02 -24.69
N LEU A 88 1.00 26.63 -25.76
CA LEU A 88 2.38 27.03 -25.99
C LEU A 88 2.53 28.55 -26.16
N ALA A 89 1.63 29.18 -26.92
CA ALA A 89 1.68 30.62 -27.13
C ALA A 89 1.36 31.40 -25.85
N LEU A 90 0.38 30.94 -25.06
CA LEU A 90 0.10 31.49 -23.74
C LEU A 90 1.32 31.37 -22.81
N SER A 91 2.00 30.23 -22.84
CA SER A 91 3.22 29.98 -22.07
C SER A 91 4.32 31.01 -22.37
N PHE A 92 4.66 31.20 -23.65
CA PHE A 92 5.69 32.17 -24.05
C PHE A 92 5.28 33.63 -23.84
N SER A 93 3.99 33.94 -23.97
CA SER A 93 3.46 35.29 -23.78
C SER A 93 3.55 35.73 -22.31
N LEU A 94 3.14 34.86 -21.38
CA LEU A 94 3.18 35.11 -19.93
C LEU A 94 4.59 35.41 -19.40
N LEU A 95 5.60 34.76 -19.98
CA LEU A 95 7.00 34.86 -19.55
C LEU A 95 7.70 36.15 -19.98
N ARG A 96 7.07 36.96 -20.84
CA ARG A 96 7.71 38.14 -21.46
C ARG A 96 7.74 39.34 -20.51
N ASP A 97 6.75 39.47 -19.64
CA ASP A 97 6.50 40.69 -18.85
C ASP A 97 7.09 40.66 -17.42
N TYR A 98 7.72 39.54 -17.03
CA TYR A 98 8.33 39.40 -15.71
C TYR A 98 9.84 39.69 -15.71
N PRO A 99 10.39 40.29 -14.63
CA PRO A 99 11.82 40.51 -14.51
C PRO A 99 12.59 39.20 -14.65
N LYS A 100 13.62 39.20 -15.50
CA LYS A 100 14.54 38.07 -15.69
C LYS A 100 15.84 38.21 -14.89
N VAL A 101 15.95 39.26 -14.09
CA VAL A 101 17.13 39.59 -13.29
C VAL A 101 16.71 39.66 -11.83
N ASN A 102 17.51 39.05 -10.95
CA ASN A 102 17.28 39.06 -9.52
C ASN A 102 17.27 40.51 -9.03
N LYS A 103 16.15 40.92 -8.43
CA LYS A 103 16.09 42.11 -7.58
C LYS A 103 16.25 41.64 -6.14
N GLU A 104 16.94 42.43 -5.32
CA GLU A 104 17.30 42.16 -3.93
C GLU A 104 16.08 41.68 -3.13
N ASP A 105 15.85 40.36 -3.13
CA ASP A 105 15.02 39.53 -2.24
C ASP A 105 14.37 38.32 -2.96
N PHE A 106 14.19 38.30 -4.30
CA PHE A 106 13.56 37.17 -5.02
C PHE A 106 14.34 36.68 -6.24
N ASP A 107 14.56 35.35 -6.31
CA ASP A 107 15.24 34.70 -7.42
C ASP A 107 14.26 34.31 -8.54
N TYR A 108 14.06 35.24 -9.47
CA TYR A 108 13.22 35.01 -10.65
C TYR A 108 13.78 33.90 -11.56
N THR A 109 15.09 33.69 -11.56
CA THR A 109 15.73 32.67 -12.39
C THR A 109 15.35 31.28 -11.87
N SER A 110 15.50 31.07 -10.57
CA SER A 110 15.08 29.84 -9.90
C SER A 110 13.59 29.60 -10.04
N PHE A 111 12.75 30.64 -9.83
CA PHE A 111 11.31 30.53 -10.02
C PHE A 111 10.93 29.99 -11.40
N TRP A 112 11.47 30.58 -12.48
CA TRP A 112 11.13 30.14 -13.83
C TRP A 112 11.73 28.77 -14.17
N LYS A 113 12.89 28.43 -13.62
CA LYS A 113 13.44 27.06 -13.71
C LYS A 113 12.44 26.06 -13.13
N GLN A 114 11.95 26.32 -11.91
CA GLN A 114 10.97 25.47 -11.22
C GLN A 114 9.63 25.40 -11.96
N SER A 115 9.09 26.52 -12.45
CA SER A 115 7.85 26.53 -13.24
C SER A 115 7.95 25.66 -14.49
N LEU A 116 9.11 25.67 -15.16
CA LEU A 116 9.30 24.87 -16.36
C LEU A 116 9.55 23.39 -16.06
N ILE A 117 10.25 23.07 -14.97
CA ILE A 117 10.32 21.69 -14.45
C ILE A 117 8.91 21.18 -14.12
N GLY A 118 8.10 21.99 -13.43
CA GLY A 118 6.70 21.68 -13.14
C GLY A 118 5.87 21.44 -14.40
N ALA A 119 5.99 22.31 -15.41
CA ALA A 119 5.31 22.16 -16.69
C ALA A 119 5.64 20.82 -17.37
N VAL A 120 6.94 20.49 -17.49
CA VAL A 120 7.38 19.23 -18.08
C VAL A 120 6.91 18.03 -17.25
N SER A 121 7.01 18.11 -15.92
CA SER A 121 6.58 17.05 -15.01
C SER A 121 5.07 16.78 -15.14
N CYS A 122 4.25 17.83 -15.08
CA CYS A 122 2.80 17.74 -15.27
C CYS A 122 2.44 17.10 -16.61
N LYS A 123 3.10 17.52 -17.69
CA LYS A 123 2.86 16.95 -19.02
C LYS A 123 3.15 15.46 -19.05
N LEU A 124 4.34 15.04 -18.61
CA LEU A 124 4.80 13.66 -18.66
C LEU A 124 3.93 12.73 -17.81
N ILE A 125 3.50 13.19 -16.63
CA ILE A 125 2.58 12.42 -15.78
C ILE A 125 1.19 12.35 -16.46
N ALA A 126 0.69 13.49 -16.97
CA ALA A 126 -0.61 13.55 -17.64
C ALA A 126 -0.68 12.68 -18.90
N GLU A 127 0.41 12.55 -19.68
CA GLU A 127 0.48 11.61 -20.81
C GLU A 127 0.21 10.15 -20.42
N LYS A 128 0.40 9.80 -19.14
CA LYS A 128 0.22 8.43 -18.62
C LYS A 128 -1.13 8.24 -17.94
N VAL A 129 -1.69 9.29 -17.33
CA VAL A 129 -2.90 9.20 -16.51
C VAL A 129 -4.13 9.87 -17.13
N ILE A 130 -3.94 10.94 -17.91
CA ILE A 130 -5.01 11.68 -18.60
C ILE A 130 -4.50 12.28 -19.95
N PRO A 131 -4.21 11.44 -20.96
CA PRO A 131 -3.44 11.85 -22.14
C PRO A 131 -4.07 13.02 -22.92
N SER A 132 -5.41 13.09 -22.95
CA SER A 132 -6.14 14.16 -23.65
C SER A 132 -5.95 15.55 -23.04
N PHE A 133 -5.42 15.64 -21.81
CA PHE A 133 -5.15 16.90 -21.11
C PHE A 133 -3.65 17.15 -20.90
N ALA A 134 -2.75 16.41 -21.56
CA ALA A 134 -1.31 16.56 -21.35
C ALA A 134 -0.78 17.98 -21.62
N GLU A 135 -1.27 18.63 -22.68
CA GLU A 135 -0.87 20.00 -23.03
C GLU A 135 -1.52 21.05 -22.11
N ASP A 136 -2.70 20.75 -21.56
CA ASP A 136 -3.31 21.57 -20.51
C ASP A 136 -2.51 21.44 -19.21
N ALA A 137 -2.07 20.23 -18.87
CA ALA A 137 -1.23 19.95 -17.71
C ALA A 137 0.15 20.63 -17.83
N PHE A 138 0.74 20.68 -19.04
CA PHE A 138 1.96 21.45 -19.29
C PHE A 138 1.77 22.93 -18.94
N PHE A 139 0.73 23.55 -19.48
CA PHE A 139 0.44 24.95 -19.22
C PHE A 139 0.09 25.20 -17.75
N LEU A 140 -0.68 24.28 -17.13
CA LEU A 140 -1.02 24.32 -15.72
C LEU A 140 0.23 24.29 -14.83
N GLY A 141 1.16 23.37 -15.09
CA GLY A 141 2.44 23.29 -14.38
C GLY A 141 3.31 24.53 -14.56
N LEU A 142 3.21 25.24 -15.68
CA LEU A 142 3.91 26.50 -15.86
C LEU A 142 3.34 27.64 -15.02
N ILE A 143 2.01 27.71 -14.89
CA ILE A 143 1.33 28.87 -14.29
C ILE A 143 0.93 28.67 -12.82
N HIS A 144 1.11 27.49 -12.24
CA HIS A 144 0.54 27.19 -10.91
C HIS A 144 0.99 28.14 -9.81
N ASN A 145 2.25 28.57 -9.83
CA ASN A 145 2.81 29.50 -8.85
C ASN A 145 2.73 30.98 -9.27
N ILE A 146 1.92 31.33 -10.27
CA ILE A 146 1.80 32.72 -10.74
C ILE A 146 1.28 33.67 -9.65
N GLY A 147 0.57 33.13 -8.65
CA GLY A 147 0.14 33.88 -7.47
C GLY A 147 1.31 34.50 -6.70
N ILE A 148 2.47 33.85 -6.66
CA ILE A 148 3.70 34.37 -6.03
C ILE A 148 4.13 35.67 -6.73
N LEU A 149 4.18 35.67 -8.06
CA LEU A 149 4.57 36.85 -8.82
C LEU A 149 3.56 37.99 -8.67
N ALA A 150 2.26 37.66 -8.60
CA ALA A 150 1.21 38.63 -8.34
C ALA A 150 1.38 39.28 -6.96
N LEU A 151 1.66 38.46 -5.92
CA LEU A 151 1.91 38.92 -4.56
C LEU A 151 3.14 39.82 -4.47
N ILE A 152 4.27 39.42 -5.07
CA ILE A 152 5.50 40.23 -5.12
C ILE A 152 5.24 41.58 -5.79
N ARG A 153 4.46 41.59 -6.88
CA ARG A 153 4.15 42.83 -7.61
C ARG A 153 3.24 43.76 -6.83
N CYS A 154 2.21 43.21 -6.18
CA CYS A 154 1.18 44.01 -5.52
C CYS A 154 1.55 44.41 -4.09
N MET A 155 2.36 43.59 -3.41
CA MET A 155 2.69 43.72 -1.98
C MET A 155 4.19 43.44 -1.71
N PRO A 156 5.12 44.14 -2.39
CA PRO A 156 6.55 43.80 -2.33
C PRO A 156 7.14 43.87 -0.93
N GLN A 157 6.73 44.84 -0.09
CA GLN A 157 7.25 44.98 1.27
C GLN A 157 6.78 43.83 2.18
N GLN A 158 5.51 43.44 2.08
CA GLN A 158 4.95 42.34 2.86
C GLN A 158 5.49 40.99 2.38
N TYR A 159 5.69 40.82 1.07
CA TYR A 159 6.25 39.58 0.55
C TYR A 159 7.74 39.40 0.90
N SER A 160 8.52 40.48 1.07
CA SER A 160 9.87 40.38 1.65
C SER A 160 9.85 39.78 3.08
N LEU A 161 8.79 40.03 3.86
CA LEU A 161 8.62 39.38 5.18
C LEU A 161 8.27 37.90 5.06
N VAL A 162 7.45 37.52 4.07
CA VAL A 162 7.15 36.11 3.74
C VAL A 162 8.43 35.36 3.43
N LEU A 163 9.29 35.91 2.56
CA LEU A 163 10.56 35.28 2.18
C LEU A 163 11.49 35.11 3.38
N LYS A 164 11.58 36.12 4.25
CA LYS A 164 12.36 36.03 5.50
C LYS A 164 11.82 34.97 6.46
N GLU A 165 10.50 34.85 6.61
CA GLU A 165 9.90 33.85 7.51
C GLU A 165 10.07 32.44 6.95
N LYS A 166 9.93 32.27 5.63
CA LYS A 166 10.21 31.01 4.92
C LYS A 166 11.66 30.56 5.17
N ASP A 167 12.63 31.43 4.97
CA ASP A 167 14.05 31.11 5.17
C ASP A 167 14.38 30.84 6.64
N ARG A 168 13.76 31.59 7.56
CA ARG A 168 13.97 31.44 9.00
C ARG A 168 13.40 30.13 9.56
N THR A 169 12.23 29.72 9.10
CA THR A 169 11.50 28.55 9.63
C THR A 169 11.66 27.30 8.77
N LEU A 170 12.27 27.43 7.59
CA LEU A 170 12.43 26.37 6.60
C LEU A 170 11.08 25.76 6.18
N CYS A 171 10.02 26.56 6.17
CA CYS A 171 8.68 26.14 5.75
C CYS A 171 8.44 26.36 4.24
N SER A 172 7.28 25.93 3.77
CA SER A 172 6.83 26.14 2.40
C SER A 172 6.39 27.60 2.16
N TYR A 173 6.25 28.00 0.89
CA TYR A 173 5.73 29.33 0.55
C TYR A 173 4.34 29.58 1.14
N HIS A 174 3.41 28.64 0.97
CA HIS A 174 2.03 28.85 1.40
C HIS A 174 1.89 28.92 2.93
N GLU A 175 2.73 28.22 3.70
CA GLU A 175 2.76 28.32 5.16
C GLU A 175 3.23 29.71 5.61
N ALA A 176 4.33 30.20 5.06
CA ALA A 176 4.83 31.55 5.36
C ALA A 176 3.83 32.63 4.93
N GLU A 177 3.21 32.48 3.76
CA GLU A 177 2.17 33.40 3.28
C GLU A 177 0.95 33.41 4.19
N ASN A 178 0.45 32.24 4.60
CA ASN A 178 -0.67 32.15 5.54
C ASN A 178 -0.35 32.80 6.88
N GLN A 179 0.88 32.67 7.39
CA GLN A 179 1.30 33.28 8.65
C GLN A 179 1.41 34.80 8.58
N ILE A 180 1.97 35.33 7.49
CA ILE A 180 2.27 36.76 7.36
C ILE A 180 1.10 37.55 6.74
N LEU A 181 0.44 36.99 5.74
CA LEU A 181 -0.61 37.65 4.95
C LEU A 181 -2.02 37.19 5.34
N GLY A 182 -2.16 35.98 5.89
CA GLY A 182 -3.47 35.37 6.19
C GLY A 182 -4.18 34.79 4.96
N PHE A 183 -3.47 34.71 3.83
CA PHE A 183 -3.87 34.08 2.57
C PHE A 183 -2.59 33.70 1.80
N ASN A 184 -2.71 32.88 0.76
CA ASN A 184 -1.56 32.33 0.05
C ASN A 184 -1.64 32.47 -1.49
N HIS A 185 -0.54 32.09 -2.15
CA HIS A 185 -0.42 32.18 -3.60
C HIS A 185 -1.39 31.28 -4.36
N MET A 186 -1.88 30.18 -3.78
CA MET A 186 -2.87 29.31 -4.43
C MET A 186 -4.20 30.03 -4.58
N GLU A 187 -4.63 30.73 -3.53
CA GLU A 187 -5.85 31.53 -3.51
C GLU A 187 -5.76 32.70 -4.51
N ILE A 188 -4.62 33.42 -4.52
CA ILE A 188 -4.38 34.52 -5.45
C ILE A 188 -4.26 34.02 -6.89
N GLY A 189 -3.49 32.96 -7.13
CA GLY A 189 -3.29 32.36 -8.45
C GLY A 189 -4.58 31.82 -9.04
N GLY A 190 -5.36 31.05 -8.27
CA GLY A 190 -6.65 30.53 -8.71
C GLY A 190 -7.67 31.63 -9.04
N SER A 191 -7.67 32.74 -8.30
CA SER A 191 -8.53 33.90 -8.60
C SER A 191 -8.05 34.69 -9.82
N LEU A 192 -6.74 34.85 -9.99
CA LEU A 192 -6.13 35.51 -11.14
C LEU A 192 -6.46 34.76 -12.44
N ILE A 193 -6.29 33.44 -12.44
CA ILE A 193 -6.62 32.56 -13.56
C ILE A 193 -8.11 32.65 -13.92
N ARG A 194 -9.00 32.74 -12.93
CA ARG A 194 -10.44 32.96 -13.17
C ARG A 194 -10.72 34.31 -13.83
N THR A 195 -10.03 35.37 -13.38
CA THR A 195 -10.16 36.72 -13.94
C THR A 195 -9.68 36.79 -15.39
N TRP A 196 -8.69 35.96 -15.76
CA TRP A 196 -8.25 35.78 -17.14
C TRP A 196 -9.24 35.00 -18.01
N GLY A 197 -10.31 34.46 -17.42
CA GLY A 197 -11.34 33.70 -18.14
C GLY A 197 -10.94 32.27 -18.50
N LEU A 198 -9.92 31.72 -17.85
CA LEU A 198 -9.55 30.31 -18.00
C LEU A 198 -10.53 29.39 -17.26
N PRO A 199 -10.80 28.17 -17.78
CA PRO A 199 -11.77 27.27 -17.20
C PRO A 199 -11.35 26.72 -15.82
N GLU A 200 -12.30 26.13 -15.09
CA GLU A 200 -12.07 25.51 -13.78
C GLU A 200 -11.00 24.40 -13.80
N THR A 201 -10.78 23.79 -14.97
CA THR A 201 -9.69 22.82 -15.19
C THR A 201 -8.30 23.42 -15.01
N PHE A 202 -8.16 24.75 -14.95
CA PHE A 202 -6.91 25.42 -14.57
C PHE A 202 -6.99 26.05 -13.17
N SER A 203 -8.04 26.81 -12.89
CA SER A 203 -8.11 27.57 -11.63
C SER A 203 -8.29 26.68 -10.39
N THR A 204 -9.04 25.59 -10.50
CA THR A 204 -9.27 24.69 -9.36
C THR A 204 -8.02 23.88 -9.00
N PRO A 205 -7.31 23.23 -9.94
CA PRO A 205 -6.05 22.57 -9.60
C PRO A 205 -5.04 23.51 -8.94
N VAL A 206 -4.89 24.74 -9.42
CA VAL A 206 -3.99 25.73 -8.79
C VAL A 206 -4.40 26.05 -7.36
N LEU A 207 -5.70 26.10 -7.04
CA LEU A 207 -6.18 26.39 -5.70
C LEU A 207 -5.85 25.29 -4.68
N TYR A 208 -5.73 24.04 -5.12
CA TYR A 208 -5.62 22.85 -4.26
C TYR A 208 -4.32 22.08 -4.42
N HIS A 209 -3.35 22.55 -5.20
CA HIS A 209 -2.19 21.72 -5.55
C HIS A 209 -1.26 21.37 -4.38
N HIS A 210 -1.24 22.14 -3.29
CA HIS A 210 -0.53 21.73 -2.07
C HIS A 210 -1.38 20.86 -1.13
N ASN A 211 -2.71 20.91 -1.25
CA ASN A 211 -3.67 20.20 -0.39
C ASN A 211 -4.75 19.49 -1.24
N PRO A 212 -4.37 18.55 -2.13
CA PRO A 212 -5.30 17.92 -3.06
C PRO A 212 -6.43 17.13 -2.37
N GLU A 213 -6.21 16.68 -1.13
CA GLU A 213 -7.19 15.98 -0.29
C GLU A 213 -8.36 16.86 0.17
N GLU A 214 -8.18 18.18 0.20
CA GLU A 214 -9.25 19.12 0.55
C GLU A 214 -10.23 19.36 -0.61
N LEU A 215 -9.82 19.00 -1.85
CA LEU A 215 -10.63 19.19 -3.04
C LEU A 215 -11.86 18.28 -3.01
N LYS A 216 -13.05 18.90 -2.99
CA LYS A 216 -14.33 18.21 -3.12
C LYS A 216 -14.93 18.49 -4.49
N THR A 217 -14.64 17.63 -5.46
CA THR A 217 -15.20 17.72 -6.82
C THR A 217 -15.83 16.39 -7.26
N LYS A 218 -16.78 16.46 -8.19
CA LYS A 218 -17.30 15.31 -8.94
C LYS A 218 -16.70 15.21 -10.35
N ASP A 219 -15.95 16.22 -10.78
CA ASP A 219 -15.28 16.21 -12.08
C ASP A 219 -13.93 15.50 -11.96
N SER A 220 -13.87 14.28 -12.48
CA SER A 220 -12.66 13.44 -12.46
C SER A 220 -11.48 14.08 -13.19
N LYS A 221 -11.71 14.97 -14.17
CA LYS A 221 -10.63 15.66 -14.87
C LYS A 221 -9.95 16.67 -13.96
N ILE A 222 -10.72 17.45 -13.22
CA ILE A 222 -10.20 18.42 -12.24
C ILE A 222 -9.47 17.69 -11.12
N GLU A 223 -10.03 16.58 -10.63
CA GLU A 223 -9.37 15.75 -9.60
C GLU A 223 -8.01 15.23 -10.08
N LEU A 224 -7.96 14.62 -11.27
CA LEU A 224 -6.71 14.09 -11.83
C LEU A 224 -5.69 15.20 -12.10
N LEU A 225 -6.09 16.33 -12.67
CA LEU A 225 -5.18 17.46 -12.91
C LEU A 225 -4.63 18.04 -11.61
N THR A 226 -5.43 18.06 -10.54
CA THR A 226 -4.98 18.51 -9.20
C THR A 226 -3.94 17.54 -8.63
N LYS A 227 -4.18 16.23 -8.73
CA LYS A 227 -3.21 15.20 -8.30
C LYS A 227 -1.92 15.24 -9.13
N VAL A 228 -2.02 15.42 -10.44
CA VAL A 228 -0.86 15.59 -11.34
C VAL A 228 -0.06 16.82 -10.94
N LEU A 229 -0.72 17.95 -10.70
CA LEU A 229 -0.05 19.19 -10.31
C LEU A 229 0.60 19.09 -8.93
N SER A 230 -0.09 18.49 -7.96
CA SER A 230 0.47 18.19 -6.63
C SER A 230 1.73 17.33 -6.75
N LEU A 231 1.64 16.20 -7.46
CA LEU A 231 2.77 15.29 -7.66
C LEU A 231 3.94 15.96 -8.39
N SER A 232 3.67 16.90 -9.31
CA SER A 232 4.71 17.66 -10.02
C SER A 232 5.59 18.48 -9.08
N SER A 233 5.05 18.99 -7.96
CA SER A 233 5.84 19.75 -6.98
C SER A 233 6.93 18.89 -6.34
N LEU A 234 6.66 17.59 -6.16
CA LEU A 234 7.63 16.60 -5.71
C LEU A 234 8.66 16.21 -6.79
N PHE A 235 8.56 16.70 -8.02
CA PHE A 235 9.65 16.59 -8.98
C PHE A 235 10.48 17.87 -9.04
N ILE A 236 9.89 19.02 -8.70
CA ILE A 236 10.57 20.32 -8.63
C ILE A 236 11.58 20.34 -7.47
N ASP A 237 11.19 19.84 -6.31
CA ASP A 237 12.04 19.86 -5.10
C ASP A 237 13.05 18.71 -5.03
N LEU A 238 13.17 17.91 -6.10
CA LEU A 238 14.04 16.74 -6.07
C LEU A 238 15.49 17.15 -5.88
N ASP A 239 15.94 18.28 -6.43
CA ASP A 239 17.31 18.78 -6.28
C ASP A 239 17.60 19.34 -4.89
N THR A 240 16.60 19.92 -4.21
CA THR A 240 16.77 20.64 -2.95
C THR A 240 16.78 19.71 -1.74
N PHE A 241 16.21 18.50 -1.85
CA PHE A 241 16.18 17.54 -0.75
C PHE A 241 17.55 16.91 -0.45
N ALA A 242 17.95 16.93 0.82
CA ALA A 242 19.21 16.33 1.27
C ALA A 242 19.19 14.79 1.23
N ASP A 243 18.08 14.18 1.67
CA ASP A 243 17.89 12.73 1.65
C ASP A 243 17.05 12.31 0.45
N LYS A 244 17.73 11.95 -0.65
CA LYS A 244 17.08 11.50 -1.88
C LYS A 244 16.29 10.20 -1.68
N LYS A 245 16.65 9.34 -0.72
CA LYS A 245 15.96 8.05 -0.48
C LYS A 245 14.59 8.27 0.12
N LEU A 246 14.55 9.08 1.18
CA LEU A 246 13.30 9.48 1.81
C LEU A 246 12.38 10.14 0.78
N TYR A 247 12.95 10.98 -0.07
CA TYR A 247 12.21 11.68 -1.10
C TYR A 247 11.63 10.74 -2.17
N LEU A 248 12.41 9.78 -2.67
CA LEU A 248 11.91 8.75 -3.59
C LEU A 248 10.81 7.88 -2.94
N ALA A 249 10.96 7.55 -1.66
CA ALA A 249 9.93 6.82 -0.92
C ALA A 249 8.62 7.62 -0.79
N MET A 250 8.72 8.93 -0.54
CA MET A 250 7.56 9.82 -0.52
C MET A 250 6.88 9.87 -1.89
N LEU A 251 7.65 10.05 -2.97
CA LEU A 251 7.13 10.04 -4.35
C LEU A 251 6.37 8.74 -4.65
N GLU A 252 6.94 7.58 -4.36
CA GLU A 252 6.28 6.29 -4.57
C GLU A 252 5.02 6.14 -3.70
N SER A 253 5.02 6.70 -2.49
CA SER A 253 3.83 6.74 -1.63
C SER A 253 2.70 7.55 -2.25
N TYR A 254 2.98 8.75 -2.79
CA TYR A 254 1.96 9.57 -3.45
C TYR A 254 1.48 8.95 -4.77
N VAL A 255 2.38 8.34 -5.56
CA VAL A 255 2.00 7.58 -6.76
C VAL A 255 1.01 6.46 -6.40
N LYS A 256 1.21 5.80 -5.27
CA LYS A 256 0.27 4.80 -4.76
C LYS A 256 -1.05 5.40 -4.27
N GLU A 257 -0.99 6.46 -3.47
CA GLU A 257 -2.18 7.13 -2.93
C GLU A 257 -3.09 7.69 -4.02
N TYR A 258 -2.50 8.20 -5.10
CA TYR A 258 -3.25 8.75 -6.24
C TYR A 258 -3.72 7.70 -7.24
N ASP A 259 -3.50 6.40 -6.96
CA ASP A 259 -3.82 5.27 -7.85
C ASP A 259 -3.11 5.35 -9.22
N PHE A 260 -1.89 5.88 -9.23
CA PHE A 260 -1.02 5.94 -10.41
C PHE A 260 -0.05 4.75 -10.50
N THR A 261 -0.15 3.81 -9.56
CA THR A 261 0.69 2.59 -9.55
C THR A 261 0.56 1.83 -10.87
N GLY A 262 1.70 1.51 -11.49
CA GLY A 262 1.75 0.77 -12.76
C GLY A 262 1.41 1.58 -14.00
N LYS A 263 1.03 2.88 -13.88
CA LYS A 263 0.83 3.77 -15.04
C LYS A 263 2.16 4.24 -15.64
N PHE A 264 3.18 4.40 -14.80
CA PHE A 264 4.54 4.77 -15.18
C PHE A 264 5.53 4.30 -14.10
N GLN A 265 6.82 4.33 -14.44
CA GLN A 265 7.90 4.18 -13.47
C GLN A 265 8.43 5.56 -13.10
N THR A 266 8.53 5.86 -11.80
CA THR A 266 8.99 7.17 -11.29
C THR A 266 10.34 7.56 -11.88
N ASP A 267 11.31 6.64 -11.88
CA ASP A 267 12.63 6.87 -12.47
C ASP A 267 12.57 7.29 -13.93
N GLU A 268 11.73 6.64 -14.74
CA GLU A 268 11.60 6.95 -16.16
C GLU A 268 11.11 8.40 -16.33
N ILE A 269 10.10 8.80 -15.56
CA ILE A 269 9.60 10.18 -15.52
C ILE A 269 10.72 11.14 -15.11
N ILE A 270 11.49 10.83 -14.06
CA ILE A 270 12.61 11.67 -13.62
C ILE A 270 13.65 11.87 -14.74
N ARG A 271 14.05 10.79 -15.43
CA ARG A 271 15.04 10.93 -16.54
C ARG A 271 14.47 11.73 -17.70
N GLN A 272 13.18 11.55 -18.00
CA GLN A 272 12.50 12.29 -19.05
C GLN A 272 12.38 13.78 -18.70
N ILE A 273 12.06 14.12 -17.45
CA ILE A 273 12.02 15.50 -16.96
C ILE A 273 13.38 16.15 -17.19
N HIS A 274 14.45 15.60 -16.63
CA HIS A 274 15.80 16.18 -16.77
C HIS A 274 16.23 16.33 -18.24
N LYS A 275 15.98 15.30 -19.07
CA LYS A 275 16.28 15.33 -20.51
C LYS A 275 15.49 16.42 -21.23
N GLN A 276 14.20 16.55 -20.95
CA GLN A 276 13.32 17.49 -21.64
C GLN A 276 13.51 18.94 -21.16
N THR A 277 13.66 19.17 -19.86
CA THR A 277 13.90 20.51 -19.31
C THR A 277 15.21 21.11 -19.82
N THR A 278 16.28 20.32 -19.89
CA THR A 278 17.58 20.73 -20.48
C THR A 278 17.43 21.20 -21.93
N GLN A 279 16.54 20.59 -22.72
CA GLN A 279 16.28 21.00 -24.10
C GLN A 279 15.44 22.29 -24.19
N ILE A 280 14.56 22.50 -23.21
CA ILE A 280 13.58 23.57 -23.24
C ILE A 280 14.10 24.85 -22.56
N PHE A 281 14.96 24.78 -21.55
CA PHE A 281 15.52 25.96 -20.86
C PHE A 281 16.08 27.04 -21.80
N PRO A 282 16.86 26.70 -22.85
CA PRO A 282 17.40 27.71 -23.77
C PRO A 282 16.31 28.43 -24.60
N LEU A 283 15.13 27.83 -24.79
CA LEU A 283 14.01 28.43 -25.52
C LEU A 283 13.30 29.52 -24.70
N PHE A 284 13.41 29.41 -23.37
CA PHE A 284 12.85 30.35 -22.41
C PHE A 284 13.89 31.35 -21.88
N ASP A 285 15.10 31.36 -22.48
CA ASP A 285 16.22 32.21 -22.08
C ASP A 285 16.70 31.92 -20.63
N ILE A 286 16.53 30.69 -20.14
CA ILE A 286 16.98 30.24 -18.82
C ILE A 286 18.38 29.62 -18.97
N LYS A 287 19.33 30.07 -18.15
CA LYS A 287 20.70 29.53 -18.15
C LYS A 287 20.74 28.16 -17.49
N ILE A 288 21.48 27.23 -18.09
CA ILE A 288 21.74 25.90 -17.54
C ILE A 288 23.09 25.98 -16.84
N GLU A 289 23.11 25.83 -15.52
CA GLU A 289 24.35 25.56 -14.78
C GLU A 289 24.66 24.06 -14.89
N GLU A 290 25.94 23.67 -14.85
CA GLU A 290 26.35 22.26 -14.96
C GLU A 290 25.70 21.43 -13.84
N GLU A 291 24.59 20.76 -14.19
CA GLU A 291 23.92 19.83 -13.30
C GLU A 291 24.82 18.60 -13.15
N LYS A 292 25.32 18.36 -11.92
CA LYS A 292 25.99 17.11 -11.54
C LYS A 292 25.13 15.92 -11.94
N ALA A 293 25.76 14.76 -12.17
CA ALA A 293 25.15 13.50 -12.61
C ALA A 293 24.02 13.02 -11.67
N TYR A 294 22.87 13.66 -11.79
CA TYR A 294 21.65 13.53 -11.01
C TYR A 294 21.07 12.12 -11.12
N LEU A 295 21.21 11.53 -12.31
CA LEU A 295 20.81 10.16 -12.59
C LEU A 295 21.60 9.14 -11.77
N GLU A 296 22.90 9.36 -11.55
CA GLU A 296 23.74 8.44 -10.76
C GLU A 296 23.38 8.48 -9.27
N MET A 297 23.05 9.65 -8.75
CA MET A 297 22.64 9.82 -7.35
C MET A 297 21.29 9.14 -7.04
N ILE A 298 20.35 9.20 -7.97
CA ILE A 298 19.02 8.57 -7.83
C ILE A 298 19.12 7.05 -7.94
N ASP A 299 19.92 6.56 -8.90
CA ASP A 299 20.16 5.12 -9.07
C ASP A 299 20.78 4.52 -7.79
N ALA A 300 21.77 5.20 -7.20
CA ALA A 300 22.38 4.79 -5.94
C ALA A 300 21.39 4.82 -4.75
N ALA A 301 20.57 5.87 -4.65
CA ALA A 301 19.57 5.99 -3.58
C ALA A 301 18.51 4.87 -3.65
N ARG A 302 18.10 4.51 -4.87
CA ARG A 302 17.12 3.44 -5.11
C ARG A 302 17.70 2.06 -4.81
N GLU A 303 18.91 1.79 -5.27
CA GLU A 303 19.59 0.52 -5.00
C GLU A 303 19.68 0.25 -3.49
N GLU A 304 20.03 1.29 -2.72
CA GLU A 304 20.08 1.17 -1.26
C GLU A 304 18.70 0.93 -0.62
N LEU A 305 17.63 1.54 -1.15
CA LEU A 305 16.27 1.32 -0.68
C LEU A 305 15.79 -0.11 -0.97
N ILE A 306 16.15 -0.65 -2.13
CA ILE A 306 15.90 -2.06 -2.48
C ILE A 306 16.65 -2.98 -1.51
N ASN A 307 17.92 -2.70 -1.24
CA ASN A 307 18.72 -3.48 -0.30
C ASN A 307 18.10 -3.46 1.11
N LEU A 308 17.69 -2.30 1.61
CA LEU A 308 17.05 -2.16 2.92
C LEU A 308 15.72 -2.92 3.01
N SER A 309 14.89 -2.84 1.97
CA SER A 309 13.62 -3.57 1.89
C SER A 309 13.85 -5.09 1.90
N THR A 310 14.87 -5.54 1.18
CA THR A 310 15.26 -6.96 1.10
C THR A 310 15.74 -7.49 2.45
N ASP A 311 16.59 -6.72 3.15
CA ASP A 311 17.05 -7.04 4.51
C ASP A 311 15.89 -7.14 5.51
N PHE A 312 14.93 -6.22 5.43
CA PHE A 312 13.75 -6.24 6.29
C PHE A 312 12.87 -7.47 6.02
N MET A 313 12.65 -7.81 4.76
CA MET A 313 11.92 -9.04 4.38
C MET A 313 12.63 -10.30 4.88
N HIS A 314 13.96 -10.37 4.80
CA HIS A 314 14.74 -11.47 5.33
C HIS A 314 14.53 -11.64 6.84
N LYS A 315 14.59 -10.54 7.62
CA LYS A 315 14.35 -10.55 9.06
C LYS A 315 12.94 -11.02 9.42
N LEU A 316 11.93 -10.57 8.67
CA LEU A 316 10.53 -11.01 8.89
C LEU A 316 10.36 -12.52 8.63
N LEU A 317 10.97 -13.04 7.57
CA LEU A 317 10.94 -14.47 7.26
C LEU A 317 11.64 -15.31 8.34
N GLU A 318 12.76 -14.83 8.85
CA GLU A 318 13.49 -15.47 9.94
C GLU A 318 12.65 -15.50 11.24
N GLN A 319 12.04 -14.37 11.61
CA GLN A 319 11.12 -14.31 12.75
C GLN A 319 9.94 -15.26 12.60
N LYS A 320 9.34 -15.34 11.40
CA LYS A 320 8.25 -16.27 11.15
C LYS A 320 8.67 -17.72 11.35
N ARG A 321 9.84 -18.11 10.83
CA ARG A 321 10.40 -19.47 11.01
C ARG A 321 10.65 -19.79 12.48
N LEU A 322 11.17 -18.84 13.25
CA LEU A 322 11.39 -19.02 14.69
C LEU A 322 10.07 -19.20 15.46
N ILE A 323 9.04 -18.43 15.12
CA ILE A 323 7.71 -18.59 15.73
C ILE A 323 7.12 -19.97 15.38
N GLU A 324 7.28 -20.43 14.14
CA GLU A 324 6.84 -21.75 13.72
C GLU A 324 7.58 -22.86 14.47
N SER A 325 8.91 -22.77 14.63
CA SER A 325 9.68 -23.77 15.39
C SER A 325 9.30 -23.81 16.87
N LEU A 326 9.11 -22.64 17.50
CA LEU A 326 8.64 -22.56 18.89
C LEU A 326 7.23 -23.16 19.06
N ARG A 327 6.36 -23.04 18.06
CA ARG A 327 5.04 -23.68 18.08
C ARG A 327 5.14 -25.19 18.01
N GLU A 328 6.06 -25.75 17.23
CA GLU A 328 6.24 -27.21 17.14
C GLU A 328 6.74 -27.83 18.45
N GLU A 329 7.55 -27.11 19.23
CA GLU A 329 7.99 -27.58 20.56
C GLU A 329 6.84 -27.63 21.58
N THR A 330 5.78 -26.85 21.38
CA THR A 330 4.64 -26.73 22.32
C THR A 330 3.47 -27.68 22.06
N ILE A 331 3.50 -28.54 21.02
CA ILE A 331 2.37 -29.43 20.68
C ILE A 331 2.49 -30.86 21.24
N ARG A 332 3.63 -31.22 21.82
CA ARG A 332 3.87 -32.57 22.37
C ARG A 332 3.95 -32.56 23.89
N ASP A 333 3.60 -33.68 24.51
CA ASP A 333 3.80 -33.92 25.93
C ASP A 333 5.28 -34.27 26.20
N ALA A 334 5.89 -33.57 27.15
CA ALA A 334 7.32 -33.67 27.42
C ALA A 334 7.78 -35.06 27.93
N LEU A 335 6.87 -35.84 28.53
CA LEU A 335 7.19 -37.16 29.04
C LEU A 335 7.03 -38.24 27.97
N THR A 336 5.91 -38.23 27.26
CA THR A 336 5.47 -39.32 26.37
C THR A 336 5.73 -39.06 24.88
N ASN A 337 6.06 -37.84 24.50
CA ASN A 337 6.26 -37.39 23.11
C ASN A 337 5.02 -37.57 22.19
N LEU A 338 3.86 -37.94 22.75
CA LEU A 338 2.56 -37.89 22.09
C LEU A 338 2.08 -36.44 22.00
N PHE A 339 0.98 -36.19 21.29
CA PHE A 339 0.37 -34.85 21.35
C PHE A 339 -0.07 -34.53 22.79
N ASN A 340 0.04 -33.27 23.19
CA ASN A 340 -0.48 -32.85 24.48
C ASN A 340 -2.00 -32.59 24.43
N TYR A 341 -2.59 -32.35 25.59
CA TYR A 341 -4.02 -32.06 25.75
C TYR A 341 -4.50 -30.93 24.82
N GLN A 342 -3.77 -29.82 24.74
CA GLN A 342 -4.17 -28.68 23.92
C GLN A 342 -4.21 -29.04 22.43
N ARG A 343 -3.18 -29.74 21.94
CA ARG A 343 -3.13 -30.21 20.55
C ARG A 343 -4.23 -31.22 20.24
N PHE A 344 -4.58 -32.09 21.18
CA PHE A 344 -5.73 -32.99 21.04
C PHE A 344 -7.04 -32.21 20.86
N GLN A 345 -7.29 -31.21 21.72
CA GLN A 345 -8.50 -30.39 21.66
C GLN A 345 -8.66 -29.66 20.33
N GLU A 346 -7.56 -29.11 19.80
CA GLU A 346 -7.56 -28.42 18.50
C GLU A 346 -7.77 -29.39 17.32
N SER A 347 -7.09 -30.54 17.34
CA SER A 347 -7.21 -31.55 16.27
C SER A 347 -8.63 -32.14 16.23
N LEU A 348 -9.21 -32.45 17.40
CA LEU A 348 -10.55 -33.01 17.46
C LEU A 348 -11.61 -32.01 16.97
N GLU A 349 -11.44 -30.72 17.26
CA GLU A 349 -12.33 -29.67 16.76
C GLU A 349 -12.36 -29.61 15.24
N LYS A 350 -11.17 -29.68 14.62
CA LYS A 350 -11.03 -29.71 13.17
C LYS A 350 -11.68 -30.95 12.57
N GLU A 351 -11.45 -32.12 13.15
CA GLU A 351 -12.02 -33.37 12.63
C GLU A 351 -13.54 -33.44 12.82
N VAL A 352 -14.10 -32.93 13.92
CA VAL A 352 -15.56 -32.80 14.08
C VAL A 352 -16.15 -31.87 13.01
N TYR A 353 -15.50 -30.74 12.72
CA TYR A 353 -15.93 -29.84 11.65
C TYR A 353 -15.90 -30.53 10.28
N ARG A 354 -14.85 -31.31 9.98
CA ARG A 354 -14.73 -32.07 8.73
C ARG A 354 -15.78 -33.19 8.65
N ALA A 355 -15.94 -33.99 9.70
CA ALA A 355 -16.93 -35.05 9.78
C ALA A 355 -18.35 -34.51 9.55
N LYS A 356 -18.70 -33.38 10.18
CA LYS A 356 -20.00 -32.73 9.98
C LYS A 356 -20.19 -32.19 8.56
N ARG A 357 -19.16 -31.59 7.97
CA ARG A 357 -19.24 -30.97 6.63
C ARG A 357 -19.29 -32.01 5.51
N TYR A 358 -18.52 -33.08 5.62
CA TYR A 358 -18.35 -34.09 4.58
C TYR A 358 -19.07 -35.41 4.86
N ASN A 359 -19.78 -35.49 5.99
CA ASN A 359 -20.47 -36.68 6.46
C ASN A 359 -19.56 -37.92 6.56
N PHE A 360 -18.33 -37.72 7.04
CA PHE A 360 -17.39 -38.80 7.31
C PHE A 360 -17.56 -39.37 8.70
N GLN A 361 -17.25 -40.65 8.84
CA GLN A 361 -17.20 -41.33 10.13
C GLN A 361 -16.04 -40.76 10.96
N LEU A 362 -16.23 -40.62 12.26
CA LEU A 362 -15.21 -40.14 13.18
C LEU A 362 -15.45 -40.78 14.55
N SER A 363 -14.41 -41.36 15.13
CA SER A 363 -14.47 -41.89 16.49
C SER A 363 -13.37 -41.32 17.37
N VAL A 364 -13.68 -41.25 18.67
CA VAL A 364 -12.75 -40.88 19.74
C VAL A 364 -12.69 -42.01 20.74
N ILE A 365 -11.48 -42.29 21.22
CA ILE A 365 -11.25 -43.21 22.32
C ILE A 365 -10.60 -42.43 23.45
N LEU A 366 -11.15 -42.54 24.66
CA LEU A 366 -10.48 -42.17 25.89
C LEU A 366 -10.02 -43.44 26.59
N ALA A 367 -8.79 -43.44 27.07
CA ALA A 367 -8.17 -44.58 27.72
C ALA A 367 -7.46 -44.15 28.99
N ASP A 368 -7.43 -45.04 29.96
CA ASP A 368 -6.83 -44.77 31.26
C ASP A 368 -6.17 -46.02 31.82
N ILE A 369 -5.02 -45.83 32.47
CA ILE A 369 -4.25 -46.91 33.07
C ILE A 369 -4.91 -47.41 34.35
N ASP A 370 -5.27 -48.69 34.35
CA ASP A 370 -5.91 -49.32 35.48
C ASP A 370 -4.96 -49.39 36.68
N TYR A 371 -5.41 -48.84 37.81
CA TYR A 371 -4.68 -48.87 39.08
C TYR A 371 -3.27 -48.26 39.02
N PHE A 372 -3.04 -47.24 38.18
CA PHE A 372 -1.70 -46.64 38.03
C PHE A 372 -1.11 -46.11 39.35
N LYS A 373 -1.95 -45.59 40.24
CA LYS A 373 -1.52 -45.22 41.60
C LYS A 373 -0.84 -46.38 42.34
N ALA A 374 -1.35 -47.61 42.23
CA ALA A 374 -0.72 -48.78 42.85
C ALA A 374 0.65 -49.11 42.24
N VAL A 375 0.84 -48.84 40.94
CA VAL A 375 2.15 -48.95 40.29
C VAL A 375 3.13 -47.95 40.90
N ASN A 376 2.72 -46.69 41.02
CA ASN A 376 3.54 -45.65 41.66
C ASN A 376 3.86 -45.96 43.13
N ASP A 377 2.86 -46.42 43.88
CA ASP A 377 3.02 -46.75 45.30
C ASP A 377 3.94 -47.98 45.50
N THR A 378 3.98 -48.90 44.54
CA THR A 378 4.78 -50.15 44.62
C THR A 378 6.20 -49.98 44.07
N TYR A 379 6.36 -49.27 42.96
CA TYR A 379 7.61 -49.20 42.20
C TYR A 379 8.24 -47.80 42.18
N GLY A 380 7.55 -46.80 42.75
CA GLY A 380 7.98 -45.41 42.77
C GLY A 380 7.57 -44.62 41.52
N HIS A 381 7.53 -43.29 41.65
CA HIS A 381 7.11 -42.40 40.57
C HIS A 381 7.99 -42.47 39.32
N LEU A 382 9.32 -42.70 39.47
CA LEU A 382 10.22 -42.84 38.33
C LEU A 382 9.89 -44.08 37.48
N ALA A 383 9.51 -45.19 38.13
CA ALA A 383 9.05 -46.39 37.44
C ALA A 383 7.70 -46.15 36.75
N GLY A 384 6.81 -45.35 37.36
CA GLY A 384 5.57 -44.90 36.74
C GLY A 384 5.81 -44.05 35.48
N ASP A 385 6.69 -43.06 35.55
CA ASP A 385 7.07 -42.21 34.42
C ASP A 385 7.70 -43.03 33.28
N TYR A 386 8.55 -44.00 33.61
CA TYR A 386 9.09 -44.94 32.64
C TYR A 386 8.00 -45.81 32.02
N SER A 387 7.03 -46.27 32.82
CA SER A 387 5.89 -47.03 32.33
C SER A 387 5.03 -46.21 31.36
N LEU A 388 4.79 -44.92 31.66
CA LEU A 388 4.06 -44.01 30.77
C LEU A 388 4.76 -43.82 29.42
N LYS A 389 6.08 -43.71 29.41
CA LYS A 389 6.89 -43.65 28.16
C LYS A 389 6.70 -44.90 27.32
N LYS A 390 6.81 -46.07 27.95
CA LYS A 390 6.70 -47.36 27.27
C LYS A 390 5.30 -47.64 26.75
N ILE A 391 4.28 -47.28 27.52
CA ILE A 391 2.89 -47.33 27.08
C ILE A 391 2.68 -46.41 25.88
N ALA A 392 3.17 -45.17 25.93
CA ALA A 392 3.04 -44.22 24.83
C ALA A 392 3.71 -44.70 23.52
N GLU A 393 4.89 -45.30 23.60
CA GLU A 393 5.57 -45.94 22.46
C GLU A 393 4.68 -47.05 21.86
N CYS A 394 4.20 -47.97 22.71
CA CYS A 394 3.33 -49.07 22.28
C CYS A 394 2.04 -48.57 21.62
N LEU A 395 1.37 -47.59 22.23
CA LEU A 395 0.14 -47.00 21.70
C LEU A 395 0.35 -46.33 20.34
N LYS A 396 1.49 -45.66 20.15
CA LYS A 396 1.82 -44.96 18.90
C LYS A 396 2.09 -45.94 17.75
N ASP A 397 2.83 -47.02 18.02
CA ASP A 397 3.19 -48.01 17.00
C ASP A 397 1.98 -48.83 16.52
N SER A 398 0.95 -48.94 17.36
CA SER A 398 -0.30 -49.62 17.04
C SER A 398 -1.33 -48.74 16.30
N LEU A 399 -0.97 -47.53 15.83
CA LEU A 399 -1.86 -46.60 15.13
C LEU A 399 -1.48 -46.35 13.67
N ARG A 400 -2.47 -45.99 12.85
CA ARG A 400 -2.27 -45.62 11.44
C ARG A 400 -1.71 -44.20 11.34
N GLY A 401 -1.13 -43.85 10.19
CA GLY A 401 -0.67 -42.47 9.94
C GLY A 401 -1.77 -41.40 9.97
N SER A 402 -3.04 -41.78 9.75
CA SER A 402 -4.21 -40.90 9.89
C SER A 402 -4.71 -40.75 11.32
N ASP A 403 -4.35 -41.67 12.21
CA ASP A 403 -4.84 -41.72 13.57
C ASP A 403 -3.93 -40.85 14.46
N SER A 404 -4.50 -40.22 15.48
CA SER A 404 -3.74 -39.35 16.39
C SER A 404 -3.83 -39.86 17.82
N ALA A 405 -2.69 -39.91 18.52
CA ALA A 405 -2.62 -40.20 19.96
C ALA A 405 -2.13 -38.98 20.75
N ALA A 406 -2.73 -38.77 21.91
CA ALA A 406 -2.39 -37.71 22.83
C ALA A 406 -2.37 -38.19 24.28
N ARG A 407 -1.51 -37.59 25.10
CA ARG A 407 -1.64 -37.67 26.56
C ARG A 407 -2.68 -36.64 27.00
N TYR A 408 -3.83 -37.14 27.44
CA TYR A 408 -5.00 -36.33 27.79
C TYR A 408 -4.90 -35.80 29.23
N GLY A 409 -4.32 -36.59 30.13
CA GLY A 409 -4.17 -36.28 31.54
C GLY A 409 -2.96 -37.00 32.15
N GLY A 410 -2.90 -37.07 33.48
CA GLY A 410 -1.75 -37.68 34.19
C GLY A 410 -1.46 -39.11 33.73
N GLU A 411 -2.48 -39.96 33.74
CA GLU A 411 -2.43 -41.39 33.33
C GLU A 411 -3.43 -41.72 32.22
N GLU A 412 -3.94 -40.68 31.56
CA GLU A 412 -5.02 -40.75 30.57
C GLU A 412 -4.48 -40.46 29.16
N PHE A 413 -4.96 -41.25 28.20
CA PHE A 413 -4.63 -41.14 26.79
C PHE A 413 -5.90 -40.94 25.97
N ALA A 414 -5.79 -40.20 24.87
CA ALA A 414 -6.89 -39.98 23.96
C ALA A 414 -6.48 -40.21 22.51
N PHE A 415 -7.41 -40.74 21.74
CA PHE A 415 -7.21 -41.07 20.34
C PHE A 415 -8.29 -40.45 19.46
N ILE A 416 -7.87 -39.94 18.32
CA ILE A 416 -8.77 -39.46 17.25
C ILE A 416 -8.61 -40.41 16.08
N LEU A 417 -9.73 -41.00 15.65
CA LEU A 417 -9.79 -41.95 14.54
C LEU A 417 -10.67 -41.37 13.42
N PRO A 418 -10.10 -40.56 12.50
CA PRO A 418 -10.83 -40.09 11.34
C PRO A 418 -11.26 -41.26 10.44
N GLU A 419 -12.37 -41.07 9.75
CA GLU A 419 -12.91 -42.04 8.77
C GLU A 419 -13.08 -43.45 9.34
N THR A 420 -13.36 -43.54 10.64
CA THR A 420 -13.53 -44.79 11.36
C THR A 420 -14.90 -44.82 12.01
N ASP A 421 -15.64 -45.90 11.78
CA ASP A 421 -16.97 -46.14 12.31
C ASP A 421 -16.89 -46.80 13.71
N PRO A 422 -18.02 -46.97 14.42
CA PRO A 422 -18.02 -47.53 15.77
C PRO A 422 -17.37 -48.91 15.89
N ASP A 423 -17.59 -49.78 14.91
CA ASP A 423 -17.04 -51.15 14.91
C ASP A 423 -15.54 -51.14 14.66
N GLY A 424 -15.07 -50.34 13.70
CA GLY A 424 -13.65 -50.13 13.44
C GLY A 424 -12.93 -49.53 14.65
N ALA A 425 -13.54 -48.57 15.33
CA ALA A 425 -12.98 -47.98 16.54
C ALA A 425 -12.88 -49.00 17.68
N PHE A 426 -13.86 -49.90 17.81
CA PHE A 426 -13.81 -51.00 18.78
C PHE A 426 -12.67 -51.98 18.50
N ILE A 427 -12.44 -52.32 17.22
CA ILE A 427 -11.31 -53.18 16.82
C ILE A 427 -9.98 -52.53 17.17
N VAL A 428 -9.80 -51.23 16.90
CA VAL A 428 -8.59 -50.49 17.27
C VAL A 428 -8.39 -50.48 18.78
N ALA A 429 -9.44 -50.19 19.55
CA ALA A 429 -9.36 -50.17 21.01
C ALA A 429 -9.00 -51.55 21.59
N GLU A 430 -9.62 -52.63 21.12
CA GLU A 430 -9.29 -53.99 21.58
C GLU A 430 -7.87 -54.42 21.20
N ARG A 431 -7.35 -53.98 20.05
CA ARG A 431 -5.94 -54.19 19.71
C ARG A 431 -5.03 -53.49 20.72
N LEU A 432 -5.22 -52.18 20.91
CA LEU A 432 -4.44 -51.40 21.89
C LEU A 432 -4.50 -52.03 23.29
N ARG A 433 -5.69 -52.46 23.72
CA ARG A 433 -5.88 -53.12 25.01
C ARG A 433 -5.07 -54.40 25.14
N LYS A 434 -5.09 -55.27 24.12
CA LYS A 434 -4.35 -56.54 24.12
C LYS A 434 -2.84 -56.31 24.07
N ASP A 435 -2.38 -55.34 23.28
CA ASP A 435 -0.97 -54.99 23.19
C ASP A 435 -0.45 -54.58 24.57
N ILE A 436 -1.17 -53.70 25.27
CA ILE A 436 -0.84 -53.27 26.63
C ILE A 436 -0.92 -54.41 27.66
N ASP A 437 -1.99 -55.23 27.64
CA ASP A 437 -2.16 -56.38 28.56
C ASP A 437 -1.03 -57.41 28.42
N SER A 438 -0.54 -57.60 27.20
CA SER A 438 0.60 -58.48 26.88
C SER A 438 1.96 -57.86 27.19
N MET A 439 2.02 -56.54 27.38
CA MET A 439 3.26 -55.80 27.59
C MET A 439 3.89 -56.17 28.94
N ARG A 440 5.21 -56.36 28.95
CA ARG A 440 6.00 -56.48 30.17
C ARG A 440 7.03 -55.36 30.18
N ILE A 441 6.93 -54.49 31.17
CA ILE A 441 7.82 -53.33 31.31
C ILE A 441 8.90 -53.73 32.31
N ASP A 442 10.11 -53.97 31.81
CA ASP A 442 11.29 -54.19 32.66
C ASP A 442 11.83 -52.85 33.15
N TYR A 443 11.81 -52.66 34.47
CA TYR A 443 12.36 -51.51 35.15
C TYR A 443 13.22 -51.99 36.33
N GLU A 444 14.54 -51.76 36.25
CA GLU A 444 15.51 -52.16 37.28
C GLU A 444 15.41 -53.65 37.67
N GLY A 445 15.15 -54.53 36.69
CA GLY A 445 15.03 -55.98 36.90
C GLY A 445 13.69 -56.43 37.47
N LYS A 446 12.72 -55.51 37.64
CA LYS A 446 11.34 -55.82 38.01
C LYS A 446 10.45 -55.74 36.77
N ASN A 447 9.63 -56.78 36.58
CA ASN A 447 8.62 -56.80 35.52
C ASN A 447 7.31 -56.19 36.01
N ILE A 448 6.95 -55.03 35.47
CA ILE A 448 5.69 -54.35 35.73
C ILE A 448 4.67 -54.80 34.67
N SER A 449 3.52 -55.30 35.12
CA SER A 449 2.36 -55.62 34.28
C SER A 449 1.26 -54.60 34.52
N ILE A 450 0.69 -54.06 33.47
CA ILE A 450 -0.31 -52.98 33.53
C ILE A 450 -1.45 -53.31 32.56
N THR A 451 -2.66 -52.91 32.90
CA THR A 451 -3.82 -52.97 32.00
C THR A 451 -4.41 -51.58 31.78
N MET A 452 -5.18 -51.42 30.71
CA MET A 452 -5.87 -50.16 30.42
C MET A 452 -7.34 -50.43 30.10
N SER A 453 -8.19 -49.50 30.51
CA SER A 453 -9.61 -49.47 30.14
C SER A 453 -9.84 -48.43 29.06
N PHE A 454 -10.78 -48.70 28.14
CA PHE A 454 -11.04 -47.86 26.96
C PHE A 454 -12.53 -47.55 26.81
N GLY A 455 -12.86 -46.27 26.68
CA GLY A 455 -14.18 -45.75 26.35
C GLY A 455 -14.22 -45.17 24.96
N ILE A 456 -15.16 -45.63 24.15
CA ILE A 456 -15.23 -45.33 22.72
C ILE A 456 -16.53 -44.60 22.43
N ALA A 457 -16.44 -43.51 21.67
CA ALA A 457 -17.61 -42.83 21.13
C ALA A 457 -17.39 -42.49 19.66
N SER A 458 -18.45 -42.55 18.87
CA SER A 458 -18.43 -42.10 17.48
C SER A 458 -19.31 -40.89 17.31
N PHE A 459 -18.86 -39.97 16.46
CA PHE A 459 -19.58 -38.75 16.15
C PHE A 459 -20.84 -39.08 15.35
N ASP A 460 -21.98 -38.65 15.87
CA ASP A 460 -23.26 -38.75 15.18
C ASP A 460 -23.67 -37.36 14.69
N PRO A 461 -23.56 -37.05 13.38
CA PRO A 461 -23.93 -35.74 12.84
C PRO A 461 -25.37 -35.31 13.14
N ALA A 462 -26.28 -36.25 13.44
CA ALA A 462 -27.67 -35.95 13.77
C ALA A 462 -27.86 -35.53 15.24
N ASN A 463 -27.02 -36.01 16.14
CA ASN A 463 -27.20 -35.87 17.59
C ASN A 463 -26.06 -35.10 18.29
N ASP A 464 -24.90 -34.97 17.66
CA ASP A 464 -23.72 -34.30 18.20
C ASP A 464 -23.52 -32.92 17.59
N THR A 465 -23.32 -31.92 18.46
CA THR A 465 -23.14 -30.53 18.03
C THR A 465 -21.70 -30.06 18.15
N SER A 466 -20.90 -30.74 18.97
CA SER A 466 -19.58 -30.28 19.38
C SER A 466 -18.62 -31.43 19.72
N LYS A 467 -17.30 -31.12 19.75
CA LYS A 467 -16.28 -32.04 20.28
C LYS A 467 -16.51 -32.40 21.75
N THR A 468 -17.12 -31.49 22.54
CA THR A 468 -17.37 -31.73 23.96
C THR A 468 -18.41 -32.81 24.19
N ASP A 469 -19.39 -32.95 23.31
CA ASP A 469 -20.41 -34.01 23.39
C ASP A 469 -19.75 -35.37 23.17
N LEU A 470 -18.88 -35.46 22.16
CA LEU A 470 -18.15 -36.67 21.81
C LEU A 470 -17.19 -37.13 22.91
N ILE A 471 -16.45 -36.19 23.53
CA ILE A 471 -15.58 -36.47 24.67
C ILE A 471 -16.40 -37.00 25.86
N LYS A 472 -17.53 -36.36 26.19
CA LYS A 472 -18.40 -36.79 27.30
C LYS A 472 -18.94 -38.21 27.10
N LYS A 473 -19.31 -38.56 25.86
CA LYS A 473 -19.75 -39.92 25.51
C LYS A 473 -18.63 -40.94 25.72
N ALA A 474 -17.42 -40.63 25.26
CA ALA A 474 -16.26 -41.51 25.42
C ALA A 474 -15.88 -41.67 26.90
N ASP A 475 -15.93 -40.60 27.69
CA ASP A 475 -15.67 -40.61 29.12
C ASP A 475 -16.69 -41.46 29.88
N HIS A 476 -17.98 -41.31 29.58
CA HIS A 476 -19.02 -42.17 30.15
C HIS A 476 -18.77 -43.64 29.83
N ALA A 477 -18.41 -43.97 28.59
CA ALA A 477 -18.08 -45.34 28.22
C ALA A 477 -16.83 -45.87 28.97
N LEU A 478 -15.80 -45.04 29.15
CA LEU A 478 -14.58 -45.39 29.90
C LEU A 478 -14.91 -45.68 31.36
N TYR A 479 -15.75 -44.85 31.97
CA TYR A 479 -16.26 -45.07 33.33
C TYR A 479 -16.98 -46.42 33.47
N GLN A 480 -17.81 -46.79 32.50
CA GLN A 480 -18.47 -48.09 32.48
C GLN A 480 -17.48 -49.25 32.29
N ALA A 481 -16.41 -49.07 31.50
CA ALA A 481 -15.35 -50.06 31.36
C ALA A 481 -14.65 -50.32 32.71
N LYS A 482 -14.30 -49.24 33.43
CA LYS A 482 -13.69 -49.32 34.77
C LYS A 482 -14.61 -50.00 35.79
N LYS A 483 -15.92 -49.73 35.75
CA LYS A 483 -16.91 -50.41 36.61
C LYS A 483 -17.12 -51.89 36.27
N ALA A 484 -17.01 -52.26 35.00
CA ALA A 484 -17.25 -53.62 34.52
C ALA A 484 -16.04 -54.58 34.70
N GLY A 485 -15.15 -54.27 35.63
CA GLY A 485 -13.99 -55.08 35.96
C GLY A 485 -12.66 -54.66 35.34
N ARG A 486 -12.59 -53.47 34.69
CA ARG A 486 -11.38 -52.93 34.06
C ARG A 486 -10.81 -53.83 32.96
N ASN A 487 -9.67 -53.45 32.36
CA ASN A 487 -9.05 -54.15 31.23
C ASN A 487 -10.05 -54.50 30.11
N LYS A 488 -10.89 -53.54 29.71
CA LYS A 488 -11.97 -53.75 28.74
C LYS A 488 -12.22 -52.50 27.89
N CYS A 489 -12.75 -52.73 26.70
CA CYS A 489 -13.30 -51.71 25.83
C CYS A 489 -14.83 -51.60 25.99
N ARG A 490 -15.35 -50.39 26.05
CA ARG A 490 -16.80 -50.12 26.00
C ARG A 490 -17.10 -49.08 24.94
N LEU A 491 -18.05 -49.40 24.07
CA LEU A 491 -18.66 -48.44 23.17
C LEU A 491 -19.79 -47.70 23.88
N PHE A 492 -19.90 -46.40 23.68
CA PHE A 492 -21.04 -45.61 24.14
C PHE A 492 -22.29 -46.04 23.38
N ASP A 493 -23.24 -46.62 24.09
CA ASP A 493 -24.55 -47.01 23.57
C ASP A 493 -25.60 -46.00 24.06
N THR A 494 -26.39 -45.44 23.14
CA THR A 494 -27.49 -44.52 23.45
C THR A 494 -28.73 -45.23 23.99
N GLY A 495 -28.73 -46.58 24.07
CA GLY A 495 -29.85 -47.36 24.59
C GLY A 495 -31.07 -47.40 23.66
N LEU A 496 -30.96 -46.85 22.46
CA LEU A 496 -31.97 -46.95 21.41
C LEU A 496 -31.61 -48.12 20.49
N LYS A 497 -32.07 -49.32 20.83
CA LYS A 497 -32.13 -50.43 19.86
C LYS A 497 -33.02 -49.99 18.69
N LYS A 498 -32.49 -50.11 17.46
CA LYS A 498 -33.25 -50.03 16.20
C LYS A 498 -34.42 -51.01 16.19
#